data_AF-A0A1Y4RAR1-F1
#
_entry.id   AF-A0A1Y4RAR1-F1
#
_cell.length_a   1.000
_cell.length_b   1.000
_cell.length_c   1.000
_cell.angle_alpha   90.00
_cell.angle_beta   90.00
_cell.angle_gamma   90.00
#
_symmetry.space_group_name_H-M   'P 1'
#
loop_
_entity.id
_entity.type
_entity.pdbx_description
1 polymer ?
#
loop_
_entity_poly.entity_id
_entity_poly.type
_entity_poly.pdbx_seq_one_letter_code
_entity_poly.pdbx_strand_id
1 'polypeptide(L)'
;MRMSVTGKTKQGIAYLLDWIQLTYKNEEGHIVELTLDVLGEFNIGEPYPSKDGIEFNCHCKTPLNPWTEYDLENGEEKDLYKLSIDEVFQLYPIVKIINIIKNSTDTVVGLYPWHDEDIEKAKEDVITDCQIYFTEPDFDFVILKCKAEINI
;
A
#
# COMPACT_ATOMS: atom_id res chain seq x y z
N MET A 1 4.37 -4.92 -11.87
CA MET A 1 5.08 -4.06 -10.90
C MET A 1 5.56 -4.89 -9.73
N ARG A 2 6.73 -4.53 -9.16
CA ARG A 2 7.17 -5.04 -7.86
C ARG A 2 7.01 -3.94 -6.83
N MET A 3 6.48 -4.30 -5.67
CA MET A 3 6.36 -3.44 -4.51
C MET A 3 7.10 -4.10 -3.35
N SER A 4 7.82 -3.32 -2.55
CA SER A 4 8.46 -3.78 -1.33
C SER A 4 8.09 -2.83 -0.20
N VAL A 5 7.70 -3.35 0.95
CA VAL A 5 7.47 -2.57 2.15
C VAL A 5 8.50 -3.01 3.17
N THR A 6 9.13 -2.04 3.81
CA THR A 6 10.02 -2.26 4.95
C THR A 6 9.56 -1.39 6.10
N GLY A 7 9.68 -1.89 7.32
CA GLY A 7 9.40 -1.10 8.51
C GLY A 7 10.01 -1.74 9.73
N LYS A 8 9.85 -1.06 10.87
CA LYS A 8 10.22 -1.57 12.18
C LYS A 8 8.98 -1.95 12.97
N THR A 9 8.99 -3.15 13.52
CA THR A 9 7.96 -3.71 14.40
C THR A 9 8.50 -3.80 15.83
N LYS A 10 7.65 -3.53 16.82
CA LYS A 10 7.98 -3.73 18.24
C LYS A 10 7.78 -5.19 18.65
N GLN A 11 6.80 -5.86 18.07
CA GLN A 11 6.43 -7.23 18.41
C GLN A 11 7.26 -8.28 17.65
N GLY A 12 8.00 -7.87 16.61
CA GLY A 12 8.86 -8.77 15.84
C GLY A 12 8.09 -9.79 15.03
N ILE A 13 6.93 -9.40 14.51
CA ILE A 13 6.06 -10.27 13.71
C ILE A 13 6.14 -9.94 12.21
N ALA A 14 5.88 -10.94 11.38
CA ALA A 14 5.87 -10.82 9.94
C ALA A 14 4.53 -10.26 9.47
N TYR A 15 4.58 -9.41 8.44
CA TYR A 15 3.39 -8.76 7.87
C TYR A 15 3.23 -9.08 6.39
N LEU A 16 1.99 -9.32 5.99
CA LEU A 16 1.48 -9.35 4.63
C LEU A 16 0.94 -7.96 4.27
N LEU A 17 1.16 -7.54 3.03
CA LEU A 17 0.54 -6.33 2.49
C LEU A 17 -0.80 -6.68 1.82
N ASP A 18 -1.84 -5.93 2.11
CA ASP A 18 -3.20 -6.21 1.62
C ASP A 18 -3.72 -5.13 0.66
N TRP A 19 -3.62 -3.87 1.08
CA TRP A 19 -4.05 -2.73 0.28
C TRP A 19 -3.08 -1.55 0.45
N ILE A 20 -3.16 -0.61 -0.49
CA ILE A 20 -2.43 0.67 -0.44
C ILE A 20 -3.38 1.80 -0.80
N GLN A 21 -3.36 2.88 -0.03
CA GLN A 21 -4.07 4.12 -0.31
C GLN A 21 -3.06 5.19 -0.71
N LEU A 22 -3.31 5.85 -1.83
CA LEU A 22 -2.47 6.91 -2.39
C LEU A 22 -3.25 8.22 -2.37
N THR A 23 -2.70 9.25 -1.74
CA THR A 23 -3.26 10.61 -1.79
C THR A 23 -2.59 11.39 -2.91
N TYR A 24 -3.35 11.88 -3.88
CA TYR A 24 -2.83 12.61 -5.03
C TYR A 24 -3.76 13.75 -5.46
N LYS A 25 -3.28 14.63 -6.32
CA LYS A 25 -4.11 15.69 -6.93
C LYS A 25 -4.58 15.23 -8.32
N ASN A 26 -5.90 15.17 -8.54
CA ASN A 26 -6.47 14.77 -9.82
C ASN A 26 -6.38 15.89 -10.89
N GLU A 27 -6.89 15.62 -12.10
CA GLU A 27 -6.84 16.57 -13.23
C GLU A 27 -7.65 17.85 -13.01
N GLU A 28 -8.70 17.78 -12.19
CA GLU A 28 -9.54 18.92 -11.81
C GLU A 28 -8.91 19.74 -10.67
N GLY A 29 -7.87 19.20 -10.05
CA GLY A 29 -7.15 19.82 -8.97
C GLY A 29 -7.69 19.51 -7.57
N HIS A 30 -8.56 18.51 -7.43
CA HIS A 30 -9.01 17.99 -6.14
C HIS A 30 -7.98 17.01 -5.57
N ILE A 31 -7.90 16.92 -4.25
CA ILE A 31 -7.13 15.94 -3.51
C ILE A 31 -7.98 14.68 -3.38
N VAL A 32 -7.48 13.60 -3.96
CA VAL A 32 -8.17 12.32 -4.04
C VAL A 32 -7.36 11.28 -3.30
N GLU A 33 -8.05 10.43 -2.55
CA GLU A 33 -7.52 9.20 -1.99
C GLU A 33 -7.95 8.02 -2.86
N LEU A 34 -6.98 7.30 -3.44
CA LEU A 34 -7.21 6.10 -4.23
C LEU A 34 -6.70 4.88 -3.47
N THR A 35 -7.62 4.01 -3.05
CA THR A 35 -7.31 2.71 -2.46
C THR A 35 -7.19 1.66 -3.56
N LEU A 36 -6.10 0.90 -3.52
CA LEU A 36 -5.75 -0.16 -4.45
C LEU A 36 -5.54 -1.46 -3.67
N ASP A 37 -6.15 -2.55 -4.13
CA ASP A 37 -5.88 -3.90 -3.64
C ASP A 37 -4.56 -4.43 -4.18
N VAL A 38 -3.89 -5.23 -3.36
CA VAL A 38 -2.62 -5.89 -3.67
C VAL A 38 -2.89 -7.37 -3.93
N LEU A 39 -3.23 -7.73 -5.18
CA LEU A 39 -3.61 -9.09 -5.56
C LEU A 39 -2.45 -9.83 -6.27
N GLY A 40 -1.39 -10.17 -5.55
CA GLY A 40 -0.15 -10.68 -6.16
C GLY A 40 0.54 -11.84 -5.47
N GLU A 41 1.73 -12.16 -6.00
CA GLU A 41 2.64 -13.13 -5.38
C GLU A 41 3.44 -12.43 -4.28
N PHE A 42 3.34 -12.95 -3.07
CA PHE A 42 4.02 -12.42 -1.90
C PHE A 42 5.28 -13.20 -1.56
N ASN A 43 6.30 -12.48 -1.10
CA ASN A 43 7.48 -13.01 -0.47
C ASN A 43 7.68 -12.25 0.86
N ILE A 44 7.44 -12.96 1.96
CA ILE A 44 7.47 -12.43 3.31
C ILE A 44 8.85 -12.70 3.90
N GLY A 45 9.53 -11.64 4.34
CA GLY A 45 10.77 -11.76 5.10
C GLY A 45 10.47 -11.99 6.58
N GLU A 46 11.15 -12.96 7.17
CA GLU A 46 11.16 -13.14 8.62
C GLU A 46 11.72 -11.89 9.30
N PRO A 47 11.06 -11.36 10.34
CA PRO A 47 11.56 -10.20 11.05
C PRO A 47 12.94 -10.46 11.65
N TYR A 48 13.84 -9.49 11.54
CA TYR A 48 15.23 -9.64 11.97
C TYR A 48 15.69 -8.48 12.87
N PRO A 49 16.59 -8.73 13.84
CA PRO A 49 17.14 -7.67 14.66
C PRO A 49 17.89 -6.64 13.82
N SER A 50 17.63 -5.37 14.07
CA SER A 50 18.36 -4.24 13.51
C SER A 50 18.91 -3.34 14.61
N LYS A 51 19.69 -2.32 14.23
CA LYS A 51 20.38 -1.45 15.19
C LYS A 51 19.43 -0.75 16.16
N ASP A 52 18.21 -0.44 15.71
CA ASP A 52 17.23 0.38 16.44
C ASP A 52 15.85 -0.29 16.52
N GLY A 53 15.77 -1.63 16.48
CA GLY A 53 14.50 -2.36 16.59
C GLY A 53 14.51 -3.72 15.91
N ILE A 54 13.33 -4.21 15.52
CA ILE A 54 13.17 -5.40 14.69
C ILE A 54 12.60 -4.95 13.35
N GLU A 55 13.29 -5.27 12.27
CA GLU A 55 12.86 -4.91 10.91
C GLU A 55 12.05 -6.04 10.30
N PHE A 56 10.97 -5.67 9.61
CA PHE A 56 10.22 -6.57 8.73
C PHE A 56 10.31 -6.07 7.30
N ASN A 57 10.18 -7.00 6.36
CA ASN A 57 10.06 -6.70 4.94
C ASN A 57 9.06 -7.62 4.28
N CYS A 58 8.22 -7.07 3.41
CA CYS A 58 7.38 -7.86 2.53
C CYS A 58 7.54 -7.37 1.10
N HIS A 59 7.69 -8.31 0.17
CA HIS A 59 7.80 -8.03 -1.25
C HIS A 59 6.59 -8.63 -1.95
N CYS A 60 6.01 -7.87 -2.88
CA CYS A 60 4.89 -8.34 -3.67
C CYS A 60 5.14 -8.05 -5.15
N LYS A 61 4.89 -9.05 -5.99
CA LYS A 61 4.77 -8.87 -7.44
C LYS A 61 3.29 -8.89 -7.77
N THR A 62 2.71 -7.71 -8.00
CA THR A 62 1.26 -7.57 -8.04
C THR A 62 0.76 -6.60 -9.11
N PRO A 63 -0.41 -6.87 -9.72
CA PRO A 63 -1.27 -5.83 -10.24
C PRO A 63 -1.92 -5.06 -9.08
N LEU A 64 -1.78 -3.73 -9.11
CA LEU A 64 -2.53 -2.85 -8.21
C LEU A 64 -3.91 -2.62 -8.80
N ASN A 65 -4.95 -3.08 -8.09
CA ASN A 65 -6.32 -3.02 -8.57
C ASN A 65 -7.10 -1.93 -7.83
N PRO A 66 -7.56 -0.89 -8.52
CA PRO A 66 -8.38 0.15 -7.90
C PRO A 66 -9.65 -0.40 -7.26
N TRP A 67 -9.83 -0.06 -5.98
CA TRP A 67 -10.97 -0.49 -5.18
C TRP A 67 -11.89 0.68 -4.85
N THR A 68 -11.36 1.76 -4.27
CA THR A 68 -12.17 2.92 -3.85
C THR A 68 -11.47 4.22 -4.21
N GLU A 69 -12.21 5.19 -4.71
CA GLU A 69 -11.77 6.58 -4.89
C GLU A 69 -12.59 7.48 -3.97
N TYR A 70 -11.92 8.33 -3.19
CA TYR A 70 -12.56 9.31 -2.32
C TYR A 70 -12.05 10.71 -2.62
N ASP A 71 -12.94 11.62 -3.01
CA ASP A 71 -12.63 13.02 -3.25
C ASP A 71 -12.80 13.81 -1.95
N LEU A 72 -11.69 14.37 -1.44
CA LEU A 72 -11.66 15.03 -0.14
C LEU A 72 -12.31 16.42 -0.15
N GLU A 73 -12.48 17.02 -1.32
CA GLU A 73 -13.03 18.36 -1.49
C GLU A 73 -14.55 18.35 -1.42
N ASN A 74 -15.18 17.37 -2.04
CA ASN A 74 -16.64 17.24 -2.08
C ASN A 74 -17.19 16.11 -1.17
N GLY A 75 -16.33 15.22 -0.68
CA GLY A 75 -16.68 14.09 0.17
C GLY A 75 -17.40 12.96 -0.58
N GLU A 76 -17.22 12.88 -1.90
CA GLU A 76 -17.81 11.83 -2.74
C GLU A 76 -16.93 10.58 -2.75
N GLU A 77 -17.52 9.44 -2.41
CA GLU A 77 -16.89 8.13 -2.51
C GLU A 77 -17.41 7.38 -3.73
N LYS A 78 -16.48 6.85 -4.51
CA LYS A 78 -16.74 5.99 -5.65
C LYS A 78 -16.18 4.60 -5.38
N ASP A 79 -17.10 3.67 -5.15
CA ASP A 79 -16.83 2.24 -5.06
C ASP A 79 -16.54 1.67 -6.46
N LEU A 80 -15.26 1.45 -6.76
CA LEU A 80 -14.79 0.92 -8.04
C LEU A 80 -14.98 -0.60 -8.14
N TYR A 81 -15.20 -1.29 -7.02
CA TYR A 81 -15.47 -2.74 -7.01
C TYR A 81 -16.81 -3.11 -7.66
N LYS A 82 -17.75 -2.16 -7.69
CA LYS A 82 -19.04 -2.32 -8.37
C LYS A 82 -18.94 -2.22 -9.90
N LEU A 83 -17.82 -1.73 -10.42
CA LEU A 83 -17.58 -1.59 -11.85
C LEU A 83 -17.00 -2.88 -12.42
N SER A 84 -17.20 -3.12 -13.71
CA SER A 84 -16.50 -4.19 -14.40
C SER A 84 -15.00 -3.90 -14.50
N ILE A 85 -14.20 -4.97 -14.63
CA ILE A 85 -12.75 -4.87 -14.80
C ILE A 85 -12.39 -3.93 -15.97
N ASP A 86 -13.13 -4.00 -17.08
CA ASP A 86 -12.89 -3.14 -18.25
C ASP A 86 -13.17 -1.66 -17.96
N GLU A 87 -14.23 -1.35 -17.20
CA GLU A 87 -14.54 0.02 -16.76
C GLU A 87 -13.45 0.56 -15.82
N VAL A 88 -12.98 -0.26 -14.87
CA VAL A 88 -11.88 0.12 -13.98
C VAL A 88 -10.60 0.39 -14.78
N PHE A 89 -10.25 -0.47 -15.74
CA PHE A 89 -9.07 -0.26 -16.60
C PHE A 89 -9.17 1.00 -17.47
N GLN A 90 -10.38 1.40 -17.88
CA GLN A 90 -10.59 2.64 -18.62
C GLN A 90 -10.41 3.87 -17.72
N LEU A 91 -10.89 3.81 -16.48
CA LEU A 91 -10.75 4.91 -15.50
C LEU A 91 -9.32 5.04 -14.96
N TYR A 92 -8.64 3.91 -14.80
CA TYR A 92 -7.33 3.76 -14.19
C TYR A 92 -6.43 2.84 -15.03
N PRO A 93 -6.04 3.27 -16.23
CA PRO A 93 -5.04 2.55 -16.99
C PRO A 93 -3.72 2.52 -16.20
N ILE A 94 -2.90 1.48 -16.42
CA ILE A 94 -1.64 1.27 -15.71
C ILE A 94 -0.76 2.53 -15.69
N VAL A 95 -0.71 3.27 -16.80
CA VAL A 95 0.05 4.53 -16.91
C VAL A 95 -0.45 5.60 -15.94
N LYS A 96 -1.78 5.70 -15.73
CA LYS A 96 -2.37 6.62 -14.75
C LYS A 96 -2.04 6.19 -13.33
N ILE A 97 -2.16 4.91 -12.99
CA ILE A 97 -1.78 4.38 -11.66
C ILE A 97 -0.32 4.71 -11.34
N ILE A 98 0.58 4.52 -12.30
CA ILE A 98 2.00 4.85 -12.15
C ILE A 98 2.20 6.34 -11.88
N ASN A 99 1.51 7.22 -12.62
CA ASN A 99 1.60 8.66 -12.41
C ASN A 99 1.05 9.08 -11.05
N ILE A 100 0.00 8.41 -10.56
CA ILE A 100 -0.54 8.62 -9.22
C ILE A 100 0.52 8.24 -8.17
N ILE A 101 1.14 7.06 -8.28
CA ILE A 101 2.19 6.61 -7.37
C ILE A 101 3.34 7.63 -7.29
N LYS A 102 3.79 8.16 -8.44
CA LYS A 102 4.90 9.14 -8.49
C LYS A 102 4.57 10.48 -7.86
N ASN A 103 3.32 10.92 -8.02
CA ASN A 103 2.87 12.24 -7.57
C ASN A 103 2.11 12.19 -6.25
N SER A 104 2.07 11.02 -5.61
CA SER A 104 1.42 10.82 -4.33
C SER A 104 2.08 11.69 -3.26
N THR A 105 1.27 12.42 -2.50
CA THR A 105 1.73 13.28 -1.40
C THR A 105 1.78 12.55 -0.08
N ASP A 106 0.89 11.57 0.10
CA ASP A 106 0.88 10.64 1.24
C ASP A 106 0.62 9.22 0.74
N THR A 107 0.96 8.23 1.57
CA THR A 107 0.72 6.82 1.28
C THR A 107 0.39 6.10 2.58
N VAL A 108 -0.69 5.32 2.56
CA VAL A 108 -1.08 4.46 3.68
C VAL A 108 -1.07 3.02 3.17
N VAL A 109 -0.59 2.09 3.99
CA VAL A 109 -0.64 0.66 3.66
C VAL A 109 -1.38 -0.11 4.72
N GLY A 110 -2.25 -1.01 4.26
CA GLY A 110 -2.88 -2.03 5.07
C GLY A 110 -1.95 -3.22 5.22
N LEU A 111 -1.57 -3.51 6.46
CA LEU A 111 -0.73 -4.65 6.81
C LEU A 111 -1.52 -5.62 7.67
N TYR A 112 -1.38 -6.90 7.38
CA TYR A 112 -1.98 -8.00 8.14
C TYR A 112 -0.89 -8.90 8.67
N PRO A 113 -1.01 -9.41 9.91
CA PRO A 113 -0.05 -10.40 10.39
C PRO A 113 -0.06 -11.60 9.45
N TRP A 114 1.12 -12.08 9.07
CA TRP A 114 1.25 -13.21 8.15
C TRP A 114 0.76 -14.52 8.77
N HIS A 115 0.88 -14.63 10.09
CA HIS A 115 0.43 -15.79 10.85
C HIS A 115 -0.77 -15.43 11.74
N ASP A 116 -1.82 -16.26 11.67
CA ASP A 116 -3.04 -16.07 12.48
C ASP A 116 -2.75 -16.02 13.99
N GLU A 117 -1.73 -16.75 14.46
CA GLU A 117 -1.33 -16.75 15.88
C GLU A 117 -0.77 -15.41 16.37
N ASP A 118 -0.35 -14.54 15.45
CA ASP A 118 0.20 -13.22 15.76
C ASP A 118 -0.86 -12.10 15.76
N ILE A 119 -2.14 -12.41 15.49
CA ILE A 119 -3.23 -11.42 15.45
C ILE A 119 -3.31 -10.59 16.75
N GLU A 120 -3.23 -11.23 17.92
CA GLU A 120 -3.28 -10.49 19.19
C GLU A 120 -2.04 -9.63 19.43
N LYS A 121 -0.86 -10.06 18.95
CA LYS A 121 0.35 -9.25 19.02
C LYS A 121 0.25 -8.04 18.10
N ALA A 122 -0.28 -8.24 16.89
CA ALA A 122 -0.43 -7.18 15.89
C ALA A 122 -1.26 -6.00 16.41
N LYS A 123 -2.31 -6.25 17.21
CA LYS A 123 -3.15 -5.21 17.83
C LYS A 123 -2.39 -4.25 18.75
N GLU A 124 -1.29 -4.71 19.35
CA GLU A 124 -0.43 -3.92 20.25
C GLU A 124 0.88 -3.50 19.58
N ASP A 125 1.05 -3.79 18.29
CA ASP A 125 2.28 -3.47 17.58
C ASP A 125 2.31 -2.00 17.17
N VAL A 126 3.53 -1.48 17.08
CA VAL A 126 3.79 -0.11 16.65
C VAL A 126 4.76 -0.19 15.48
N ILE A 127 4.24 0.03 14.28
CA ILE A 127 5.04 0.07 13.07
C ILE A 127 5.64 1.47 12.89
N THR A 128 6.95 1.53 12.77
CA THR A 128 7.72 2.77 12.58
C THR A 128 8.66 2.67 11.39
N ASP A 129 9.18 3.80 10.92
CA ASP A 129 10.12 3.87 9.79
C ASP A 129 9.62 3.14 8.52
N CYS A 130 8.30 3.12 8.30
CA CYS A 130 7.66 2.45 7.17
C CYS A 130 8.04 3.13 5.84
N GLN A 131 8.57 2.34 4.90
CA GLN A 131 8.91 2.78 3.55
C GLN A 131 8.39 1.78 2.53
N ILE A 132 7.91 2.32 1.40
CA ILE A 132 7.44 1.53 0.26
C ILE A 132 8.32 1.84 -0.95
N TYR A 133 8.72 0.79 -1.66
CA TYR A 133 9.53 0.85 -2.85
C TYR A 133 8.77 0.22 -4.01
N PHE A 134 8.69 0.94 -5.13
CA PHE A 134 8.19 0.40 -6.39
C PHE A 134 9.33 0.16 -7.38
N THR A 135 9.29 -0.96 -8.09
CA THR A 135 10.26 -1.32 -9.14
C THR A 135 9.55 -1.89 -10.37
N GLU A 136 9.88 -1.35 -11.54
CA GLU A 136 9.47 -1.83 -12.87
C GLU A 136 10.66 -1.63 -13.83
N PRO A 137 10.81 -2.44 -14.90
CA PRO A 137 11.91 -2.34 -15.87
C PRO A 137 12.12 -0.95 -16.48
N ASP A 138 11.07 -0.12 -16.55
CA ASP A 138 11.12 1.24 -17.12
C ASP A 138 11.06 2.37 -16.08
N PHE A 139 11.18 2.06 -14.78
CA PHE A 139 11.01 3.05 -13.71
C PHE A 139 12.16 3.06 -12.71
N ASP A 140 12.74 4.25 -12.50
CA ASP A 140 13.61 4.54 -11.35
C ASP A 140 12.86 4.29 -10.04
N PHE A 141 13.60 3.88 -9.00
CA PHE A 141 13.06 3.60 -7.67
C PHE A 141 12.22 4.77 -7.13
N VAL A 142 10.94 4.52 -6.86
CA VAL A 142 10.06 5.46 -6.14
C VAL A 142 10.01 5.02 -4.68
N ILE A 143 10.39 5.93 -3.77
CA ILE A 143 10.31 5.73 -2.32
C ILE A 143 9.16 6.60 -1.78
N LEU A 144 8.16 5.96 -1.19
CA LEU A 144 7.07 6.64 -0.48
C LEU A 144 7.19 6.37 1.03
N LYS A 145 6.83 7.38 1.83
CA LYS A 145 6.75 7.25 3.29
C LYS A 145 5.34 6.81 3.65
N CYS A 146 5.20 5.78 4.48
CA CYS A 146 3.89 5.25 4.85
C CYS A 146 3.50 5.50 6.30
N LYS A 147 2.20 5.68 6.52
CA LYS A 147 1.53 5.39 7.79
C LYS A 147 0.91 4.00 7.68
N ALA A 148 1.16 3.15 8.67
CA ALA A 148 0.57 1.81 8.71
C ALA A 148 -0.80 1.89 9.38
N GLU A 149 -1.80 1.28 8.76
CA GLU A 149 -3.12 1.08 9.37
C GLU A 149 -3.25 -0.38 9.81
N ILE A 150 -3.44 -0.58 11.12
CA ILE A 150 -3.69 -1.89 11.71
C ILE A 150 -5.20 -2.02 11.83
N ASN A 151 -5.82 -2.82 10.97
CA ASN A 151 -7.23 -3.15 11.09
C ASN A 151 -7.42 -4.08 12.30
N ILE A 152 -8.21 -3.63 13.29
CA ILE A 152 -8.52 -4.34 14.55
C ILE A 152 -9.87 -5.05 14.45
#